data_AF-A0A7H9B6K1-F1
#
_entry.id   AF-A0A7H9B6K1-F1
#
_cell.length_a   1.000
_cell.length_b   1.000
_cell.length_c   1.000
_cell.angle_alpha   90.00
_cell.angle_beta   90.00
_cell.angle_gamma   90.00
#
_symmetry.space_group_name_H-M   'P 1'
#
loop_
_entity.id
_entity.type
_entity.pdbx_description
1 polymer ?
#
loop_
_entity_poly.entity_id
_entity_poly.type
_entity_poly.pdbx_seq_one_letter_code
_entity_poly.pdbx_strand_id
1 'polypeptide(L)'
;MSDLDNVLVTINDSLRGTLESLEKLQTVYRSEGEDNETKTKTIKSQFWKNNEDNHKVSLLSLKNASMMAYVNSLLLVIGQKLDKNCTDPSASESRKMSIQHRVVLERGVKPLEKKLSYQLDKLTRAYTRMEKEYLEAEKVAIERSQYNSQFGRNEEEDEDDSSDEDMSHRPNLSGVMQNRQSSKQRSVAEVDTNEEEQEDENKDSIYRPPKISAVLPPQRSSHFEDKFNAQEHKDRSGKSRMQAMEEYIRESSEKPDWEASIGTNIVNHGKGGIKSLRDTERENKVAQYEEENFTRLNVGTSKIDKRRQKERERMAHVNMIGGEDFSIFNSKRKLQDSTSRKSNKKPHNAWDRAKNRL
;
A
#
# COMPACT_ATOMS: atom_id res chain seq x y z
N MET A 1 -47.25 -9.80 27.53
CA MET A 1 -48.12 -10.81 26.88
C MET A 1 -48.47 -10.41 25.44
N SER A 2 -48.75 -9.13 25.17
CA SER A 2 -49.03 -8.60 23.81
C SER A 2 -47.99 -8.93 22.75
N ASP A 3 -46.71 -8.91 23.08
CA ASP A 3 -45.65 -9.06 22.07
C ASP A 3 -45.49 -10.50 21.59
N LEU A 4 -45.75 -11.47 22.48
CA LEU A 4 -45.78 -12.88 22.12
C LEU A 4 -46.96 -13.18 21.19
N ASP A 5 -48.13 -12.62 21.51
CA ASP A 5 -49.33 -12.80 20.68
C ASP A 5 -49.14 -12.18 19.29
N ASN A 6 -48.52 -11.00 19.20
CA ASN A 6 -48.18 -10.36 17.93
C ASN A 6 -47.18 -11.21 17.10
N VAL A 7 -46.19 -11.82 17.75
CA VAL A 7 -45.26 -12.74 17.08
C VAL A 7 -45.98 -14.00 16.61
N LEU A 8 -46.89 -14.56 17.40
CA LEU A 8 -47.66 -15.74 17.00
C LEU A 8 -48.62 -15.44 15.83
N VAL A 9 -49.22 -14.25 15.80
CA VAL A 9 -50.05 -13.80 14.68
C VAL A 9 -49.21 -13.65 13.41
N THR A 10 -48.05 -12.99 13.48
CA THR A 10 -47.17 -12.83 12.30
C THR A 10 -46.62 -14.16 11.79
N ILE A 11 -46.34 -15.12 12.67
CA ILE A 11 -45.96 -16.49 12.30
C ILE A 11 -47.13 -17.18 11.60
N ASN A 12 -48.35 -17.09 12.11
CA ASN A 12 -49.52 -17.71 11.47
C ASN A 12 -49.85 -17.10 10.10
N ASP A 13 -49.71 -15.78 9.95
CA ASP A 13 -49.90 -15.11 8.66
C ASP A 13 -48.81 -15.51 7.65
N SER A 14 -47.56 -15.64 8.12
CA SER A 14 -46.46 -16.16 7.30
C SER A 14 -46.72 -17.60 6.85
N LEU A 15 -47.19 -18.46 7.76
CA LEU A 15 -47.53 -19.85 7.45
C LEU A 15 -48.68 -19.95 6.45
N ARG A 16 -49.73 -19.12 6.59
CA ARG A 16 -50.82 -19.04 5.60
C ARG A 16 -50.32 -18.59 4.23
N GLY A 17 -49.46 -17.57 4.19
CA GLY A 17 -48.84 -17.12 2.94
C GLY A 17 -48.01 -18.22 2.27
N THR A 18 -47.25 -19.00 3.06
CA THR A 18 -46.49 -20.14 2.52
C THR A 18 -47.41 -21.24 2.01
N LEU A 19 -48.52 -21.54 2.70
CA LEU A 19 -49.49 -22.55 2.28
C LEU A 19 -50.15 -22.16 0.96
N GLU A 20 -50.58 -20.91 0.81
CA GLU A 20 -51.16 -20.41 -0.45
C GLU A 20 -50.14 -20.47 -1.61
N SER A 21 -48.87 -20.17 -1.34
CA SER A 21 -47.81 -20.30 -2.35
C SER A 21 -47.56 -21.74 -2.77
N LEU A 22 -47.68 -22.68 -1.82
CA LEU A 22 -47.49 -24.11 -2.04
C LEU A 22 -48.69 -24.71 -2.79
N GLU A 23 -49.91 -24.29 -2.48
CA GLU A 23 -51.11 -24.65 -3.26
C GLU A 23 -51.02 -24.12 -4.70
N LYS A 24 -50.59 -22.87 -4.89
CA LYS A 24 -50.33 -22.32 -6.25
C LYS A 24 -49.27 -23.14 -6.98
N LEU A 25 -48.16 -23.48 -6.32
CA LEU A 25 -47.13 -24.33 -6.91
C LEU A 25 -47.67 -25.73 -7.25
N GLN A 26 -48.48 -26.30 -6.37
CA GLN A 26 -49.13 -27.59 -6.60
C GLN A 26 -50.09 -27.54 -7.79
N THR A 27 -50.85 -26.46 -7.98
CA THR A 27 -51.71 -26.29 -9.16
C THR A 27 -50.89 -26.21 -10.45
N VAL A 28 -49.75 -25.51 -10.43
CA VAL A 28 -48.81 -25.41 -11.56
C VAL A 28 -48.18 -26.76 -11.91
N TYR A 29 -47.86 -27.57 -10.89
CA TYR A 29 -47.34 -28.92 -11.11
C TYR A 29 -48.42 -29.90 -11.56
N ARG A 30 -49.66 -29.76 -11.11
CA ARG A 30 -50.77 -30.65 -11.49
C ARG A 30 -51.32 -30.36 -12.89
N SER A 31 -51.08 -29.17 -13.43
CA SER A 31 -51.33 -28.82 -14.84
C SER A 31 -50.23 -29.37 -15.77
N GLU A 32 -49.97 -30.67 -15.74
CA GLU A 32 -48.94 -31.35 -16.54
C GLU A 32 -49.23 -31.37 -18.06
N GLY A 33 -50.38 -30.84 -18.51
CA GLY A 33 -50.87 -30.98 -19.88
C GLY A 33 -50.71 -29.78 -20.84
N GLU A 34 -50.20 -28.62 -20.40
CA GLU A 34 -50.09 -27.44 -21.30
C GLU A 34 -48.65 -27.09 -21.69
N ASP A 35 -48.52 -26.67 -22.95
CA ASP A 35 -47.29 -26.48 -23.72
C ASP A 35 -46.22 -25.64 -23.01
N ASN A 36 -44.95 -26.07 -23.12
CA ASN A 36 -43.80 -25.40 -22.50
C ASN A 36 -43.68 -23.90 -22.84
N GLU A 37 -44.25 -23.48 -23.97
CA GLU A 37 -44.22 -22.09 -24.42
C GLU A 37 -45.15 -21.17 -23.60
N THR A 38 -46.34 -21.65 -23.20
CA THR A 38 -47.25 -20.88 -22.35
C THR A 38 -46.67 -20.73 -20.95
N LYS A 39 -46.05 -21.81 -20.41
CA LYS A 39 -45.33 -21.78 -19.13
C LYS A 39 -44.25 -20.70 -19.10
N THR A 40 -43.45 -20.56 -20.16
CA THR A 40 -42.43 -19.49 -20.21
C THR A 40 -43.04 -18.09 -20.26
N LYS A 41 -44.19 -17.91 -20.94
CA LYS A 41 -44.87 -16.61 -21.04
C LYS A 41 -45.55 -16.22 -19.72
N THR A 42 -46.16 -17.15 -18.99
CA THR A 42 -46.78 -16.88 -17.69
C THR A 42 -45.73 -16.52 -16.65
N ILE A 43 -44.62 -17.27 -16.59
CA ILE A 43 -43.47 -16.98 -15.72
C ILE A 43 -42.89 -15.60 -16.04
N LYS A 44 -42.73 -15.26 -17.33
CA LYS A 44 -42.24 -13.95 -17.76
C LYS A 44 -43.23 -12.83 -17.43
N SER A 45 -44.53 -13.06 -17.52
CA SER A 45 -45.53 -12.03 -17.14
C SER A 45 -45.56 -11.77 -15.63
N GLN A 46 -45.38 -12.80 -14.79
CA GLN A 46 -45.41 -12.68 -13.33
C GLN A 46 -44.11 -12.09 -12.76
N PHE A 47 -42.95 -12.44 -13.33
CA PHE A 47 -41.66 -11.91 -12.87
C PHE A 47 -41.53 -10.40 -13.13
N TRP A 48 -42.22 -9.87 -14.14
CA TRP A 48 -42.17 -8.46 -14.52
C TRP A 48 -43.29 -7.62 -13.88
N LYS A 49 -44.33 -8.26 -13.30
CA LYS A 49 -45.43 -7.58 -12.60
C LYS A 49 -45.09 -7.22 -11.14
N ASN A 50 -44.08 -7.87 -10.55
CA ASN A 50 -43.69 -7.66 -9.14
C ASN A 50 -42.65 -6.54 -8.93
N ASN A 51 -42.47 -5.64 -9.90
CA ASN A 51 -41.43 -4.61 -9.87
C ASN A 51 -41.87 -3.27 -9.24
N GLU A 52 -43.09 -3.16 -8.70
CA GLU A 52 -43.59 -1.89 -8.12
C GLU A 52 -43.33 -1.75 -6.61
N ASP A 53 -43.05 -2.82 -5.89
CA ASP A 53 -42.59 -2.73 -4.51
C ASP A 53 -41.07 -2.64 -4.49
N ASN A 54 -40.56 -1.40 -4.47
CA ASN A 54 -39.16 -1.09 -4.17
C ASN A 54 -38.84 -1.50 -2.71
N HIS A 55 -38.81 -2.81 -2.45
CA HIS A 55 -38.06 -3.34 -1.33
C HIS A 55 -36.68 -2.74 -1.44
N LYS A 56 -36.21 -2.08 -0.37
CA LYS A 56 -34.81 -1.67 -0.23
C LYS A 56 -33.96 -2.89 -0.54
N VAL A 57 -33.48 -3.01 -1.78
CA VAL A 57 -32.87 -4.24 -2.27
C VAL A 57 -31.56 -4.37 -1.50
N SER A 58 -31.56 -5.22 -0.48
CA SER A 58 -30.34 -5.53 0.26
C SER A 58 -29.28 -5.94 -0.76
N LEU A 59 -28.04 -5.50 -0.57
CA LEU A 59 -26.95 -5.92 -1.48
C LEU A 59 -26.87 -7.45 -1.56
N LEU A 60 -27.24 -8.14 -0.48
CA LEU A 60 -27.33 -9.59 -0.45
C LEU A 60 -28.44 -10.15 -1.36
N SER A 61 -29.64 -9.54 -1.37
CA SER A 61 -30.71 -9.96 -2.27
C SER A 61 -30.38 -9.64 -3.72
N LEU A 62 -29.74 -8.49 -3.99
CA LEU A 62 -29.23 -8.14 -5.32
C LEU A 62 -28.15 -9.11 -5.81
N LYS A 63 -27.20 -9.49 -4.93
CA LYS A 63 -26.16 -10.48 -5.24
C LYS A 63 -26.79 -11.82 -5.58
N ASN A 64 -27.68 -12.31 -4.73
CA ASN A 64 -28.31 -13.60 -4.93
C ASN A 64 -29.15 -13.61 -6.22
N ALA A 65 -29.92 -12.55 -6.48
CA ALA A 65 -30.71 -12.40 -7.70
C ALA A 65 -29.85 -12.32 -8.97
N SER A 66 -28.77 -11.53 -8.95
CA SER A 66 -27.85 -11.41 -10.10
C SER A 66 -27.05 -12.69 -10.36
N MET A 67 -26.64 -13.41 -9.31
CA MET A 67 -26.02 -14.74 -9.45
C MET A 67 -27.00 -15.77 -10.03
N MET A 68 -28.24 -15.80 -9.54
CA MET A 68 -29.28 -16.68 -10.09
C MET A 68 -29.58 -16.36 -11.55
N ALA A 69 -29.67 -15.07 -11.90
CA ALA A 69 -29.87 -14.63 -13.27
C ALA A 69 -28.70 -15.06 -14.17
N TYR A 70 -27.45 -15.01 -13.68
CA TYR A 70 -26.28 -15.50 -14.41
C TYR A 70 -26.33 -17.01 -14.63
N VAL A 71 -26.61 -17.80 -13.59
CA VAL A 71 -26.76 -19.27 -13.71
C VAL A 71 -27.87 -19.62 -14.70
N ASN A 72 -29.01 -18.93 -14.65
CA ASN A 72 -30.09 -19.14 -15.60
C ASN A 72 -29.65 -18.86 -17.06
N SER A 73 -28.91 -17.77 -17.29
CA SER A 73 -28.37 -17.46 -18.63
C SER A 73 -27.40 -18.53 -19.14
N LEU A 74 -26.60 -19.14 -18.25
CA LEU A 74 -25.70 -20.24 -18.59
C LEU A 74 -26.46 -21.53 -18.90
N LEU A 75 -27.50 -21.83 -18.12
CA LEU A 75 -28.38 -22.97 -18.38
C LEU A 75 -29.07 -22.85 -19.75
N LEU A 76 -29.49 -21.63 -20.14
CA LEU A 76 -30.03 -21.39 -21.48
C LEU A 76 -29.00 -21.64 -22.59
N VAL A 77 -27.74 -21.24 -22.38
CA VAL A 77 -26.64 -21.55 -23.33
C VAL A 77 -26.41 -23.05 -23.44
N ILE A 78 -26.42 -23.78 -22.32
CA ILE A 78 -26.25 -25.24 -22.30
C ILE A 78 -27.45 -25.93 -22.98
N GLY A 79 -28.67 -25.51 -22.64
CA GLY A 79 -29.90 -26.03 -23.24
C GLY A 79 -29.93 -25.86 -24.76
N GLN A 80 -29.60 -24.67 -25.26
CA GLN A 80 -29.52 -24.39 -26.70
C GLN A 80 -28.41 -25.22 -27.40
N LYS A 81 -27.33 -25.56 -26.70
CA LYS A 81 -26.27 -26.41 -27.24
C LYS A 81 -26.62 -27.90 -27.24
N LEU A 82 -27.50 -28.34 -26.35
CA LEU A 82 -27.96 -29.73 -26.26
C LEU A 82 -29.17 -30.01 -27.15
N ASP A 83 -29.89 -28.97 -27.57
CA ASP A 83 -31.05 -29.10 -28.44
C ASP A 83 -30.63 -29.44 -29.88
N LYS A 84 -31.00 -30.65 -30.33
CA LYS A 84 -30.64 -31.18 -31.65
C LYS A 84 -31.38 -30.49 -32.79
N ASN A 85 -32.47 -29.79 -32.50
CA ASN A 85 -33.31 -29.09 -33.47
C ASN A 85 -33.05 -27.58 -33.51
N CYS A 86 -31.99 -27.10 -32.86
CA CYS A 86 -31.70 -25.68 -32.74
C CYS A 86 -31.31 -25.06 -34.09
N THR A 87 -32.04 -24.02 -34.52
CA THR A 87 -31.77 -23.23 -35.73
C THR A 87 -30.46 -22.44 -35.64
N ASP A 88 -30.06 -22.04 -34.43
CA ASP A 88 -28.81 -21.29 -34.19
C ASP A 88 -27.93 -22.02 -33.14
N PRO A 89 -26.99 -22.89 -33.56
CA PRO A 89 -26.08 -23.60 -32.63
C PRO A 89 -25.17 -22.64 -31.87
N SER A 90 -25.12 -21.39 -32.33
CA SER A 90 -24.36 -20.31 -31.74
C SER A 90 -25.12 -19.61 -30.60
N ALA A 91 -26.33 -19.96 -30.16
CA ALA A 91 -26.90 -19.48 -28.88
C ALA A 91 -26.63 -17.98 -28.55
N SER A 92 -26.74 -17.09 -29.56
CA SER A 92 -26.01 -15.82 -29.53
C SER A 92 -26.58 -14.83 -28.51
N GLU A 93 -27.90 -14.85 -28.34
CA GLU A 93 -28.64 -14.04 -27.37
C GLU A 93 -28.37 -14.48 -25.93
N SER A 94 -28.43 -15.78 -25.64
CA SER A 94 -28.12 -16.34 -24.32
C SER A 94 -26.69 -16.03 -23.89
N ARG A 95 -25.73 -16.04 -24.84
CA ARG A 95 -24.35 -15.62 -24.57
C ARG A 95 -24.23 -14.13 -24.27
N LYS A 96 -24.92 -13.26 -25.03
CA LYS A 96 -24.95 -11.82 -24.75
C LYS A 96 -25.49 -11.54 -23.34
N MET A 97 -26.58 -12.21 -22.96
CA MET A 97 -27.18 -12.06 -21.64
C MET A 97 -26.25 -12.57 -20.53
N SER A 98 -25.54 -13.69 -20.76
CA SER A 98 -24.54 -14.21 -19.83
C SER A 98 -23.37 -13.24 -19.63
N ILE A 99 -22.87 -12.62 -20.70
CA ILE A 99 -21.84 -11.58 -20.62
C ILE A 99 -22.35 -10.38 -19.84
N GLN A 100 -23.58 -9.93 -20.11
CA GLN A 100 -24.19 -8.80 -19.40
C GLN A 100 -24.31 -9.09 -17.90
N HIS A 101 -24.82 -10.26 -17.52
CA HIS A 101 -24.98 -10.64 -16.12
C HIS A 101 -23.62 -10.78 -15.42
N ARG A 102 -22.59 -11.29 -16.12
CA ARG A 102 -21.22 -11.31 -15.60
C ARG A 102 -20.66 -9.91 -15.38
N VAL A 103 -20.90 -8.98 -16.30
CA VAL A 103 -20.49 -7.57 -16.14
C VAL A 103 -21.19 -6.93 -14.94
N VAL A 104 -22.47 -7.20 -14.71
CA VAL A 104 -23.20 -6.69 -13.53
C VAL A 104 -22.61 -7.23 -12.22
N LEU A 105 -22.23 -8.52 -12.17
CA LEU A 105 -21.58 -9.09 -10.99
C LEU A 105 -20.20 -8.46 -10.73
N GLU A 106 -19.37 -8.38 -11.78
CA GLU A 106 -17.98 -7.92 -11.68
C GLU A 106 -17.87 -6.40 -11.44
N ARG A 107 -18.60 -5.60 -12.21
CA ARG A 107 -18.51 -4.13 -12.19
C ARG A 107 -19.60 -3.46 -11.36
N GLY A 108 -20.70 -4.14 -11.08
CA GLY A 108 -21.80 -3.60 -10.26
C GLY A 108 -21.70 -4.06 -8.80
N VAL A 109 -21.85 -5.36 -8.56
CA VAL A 109 -22.00 -5.90 -7.19
C VAL A 109 -20.68 -5.89 -6.41
N LYS A 110 -19.58 -6.39 -6.98
CA LYS A 110 -18.27 -6.46 -6.28
C LYS A 110 -17.76 -5.11 -5.72
N PRO A 111 -17.78 -3.97 -6.44
CA PRO A 111 -17.32 -2.71 -5.87
C PRO A 111 -18.21 -2.20 -4.74
N LEU A 112 -19.52 -2.48 -4.77
CA LEU A 112 -20.43 -2.16 -3.68
C LEU A 112 -20.11 -3.01 -2.44
N GLU A 113 -19.81 -4.29 -2.62
CA GLU A 113 -19.38 -5.17 -1.53
C GLU A 113 -18.10 -4.65 -0.86
N LYS A 114 -17.10 -4.25 -1.65
CA LYS A 114 -15.85 -3.69 -1.12
C LYS A 114 -16.06 -2.40 -0.33
N LYS A 115 -17.00 -1.55 -0.74
CA LYS A 115 -17.35 -0.32 0.00
C LYS A 115 -18.06 -0.65 1.31
N LEU A 116 -19.04 -1.56 1.28
CA LEU A 116 -19.75 -1.97 2.48
C LEU A 116 -18.84 -2.71 3.46
N SER A 117 -17.95 -3.60 2.99
CA SER A 117 -17.00 -4.29 3.85
C SER A 117 -16.07 -3.30 4.55
N TYR A 118 -15.63 -2.26 3.84
CA TYR A 118 -14.83 -1.19 4.43
C TYR A 118 -15.62 -0.39 5.49
N GLN A 119 -16.88 -0.05 5.21
CA GLN A 119 -17.73 0.65 6.17
C GLN A 119 -18.00 -0.19 7.42
N LEU A 120 -18.24 -1.49 7.26
CA LEU A 120 -18.39 -2.42 8.37
C LEU A 120 -17.10 -2.54 9.17
N ASP A 121 -15.95 -2.72 8.53
CA ASP A 121 -14.64 -2.77 9.21
C ASP A 121 -14.33 -1.46 9.94
N LYS A 122 -14.74 -0.31 9.37
CA LYS A 122 -14.61 0.99 10.05
C LYS A 122 -15.50 1.07 11.29
N LEU A 123 -16.74 0.59 11.21
CA LEU A 123 -17.69 0.58 12.32
C LEU A 123 -17.25 -0.39 13.43
N THR A 124 -16.81 -1.60 13.08
CA THR A 124 -16.28 -2.56 14.05
C THR A 124 -15.01 -2.06 14.72
N ARG A 125 -14.11 -1.39 13.98
CA ARG A 125 -12.94 -0.72 14.57
C ARG A 125 -13.33 0.42 15.50
N ALA A 126 -14.33 1.22 15.14
CA ALA A 126 -14.84 2.27 16.01
C ALA A 126 -15.48 1.70 17.29
N TYR A 127 -16.28 0.65 17.16
CA TYR A 127 -16.91 -0.04 18.29
C TYR A 127 -15.88 -0.68 19.21
N THR A 128 -14.92 -1.43 18.67
CA THR A 128 -13.84 -2.05 19.47
C THR A 128 -12.91 -1.03 20.11
N ARG A 129 -12.73 0.14 19.50
CA ARG A 129 -12.02 1.27 20.11
C ARG A 129 -12.81 1.88 21.27
N MET A 130 -14.10 2.15 21.04
CA MET A 130 -15.03 2.62 22.07
C MET A 130 -15.03 1.66 23.26
N GLU A 131 -15.24 0.37 23.04
CA GLU A 131 -15.25 -0.67 24.08
C GLU A 131 -13.94 -0.67 24.91
N LYS A 132 -12.79 -0.51 24.26
CA LYS A 132 -11.50 -0.38 24.97
C LYS A 132 -11.41 0.89 25.81
N GLU A 133 -11.82 2.03 25.24
CA GLU A 133 -11.83 3.32 25.95
C GLU A 133 -12.76 3.28 27.17
N TYR A 134 -13.93 2.63 27.07
CA TYR A 134 -14.83 2.41 28.21
C TYR A 134 -14.20 1.52 29.30
N LEU A 135 -13.58 0.39 28.92
CA LEU A 135 -12.91 -0.50 29.87
C LEU A 135 -11.70 0.15 30.52
N GLU A 136 -10.95 0.98 29.79
CA GLU A 136 -9.83 1.75 30.33
C GLU A 136 -10.33 2.85 31.28
N ALA A 137 -11.38 3.59 30.92
CA ALA A 137 -12.01 4.58 31.79
C ALA A 137 -12.57 3.96 33.08
N GLU A 138 -13.18 2.78 33.00
CA GLU A 138 -13.67 2.04 34.17
C GLU A 138 -12.51 1.64 35.10
N LYS A 139 -11.41 1.13 34.55
CA LYS A 139 -10.20 0.81 35.34
C LYS A 139 -9.62 2.04 36.01
N VAL A 140 -9.49 3.15 35.28
CA VAL A 140 -8.98 4.42 35.82
C VAL A 140 -9.90 4.96 36.92
N ALA A 141 -11.22 4.86 36.77
CA ALA A 141 -12.17 5.25 37.80
C ALA A 141 -12.05 4.39 39.06
N ILE A 142 -11.87 3.08 38.91
CA ILE A 142 -11.64 2.14 40.02
C ILE A 142 -10.31 2.47 40.72
N GLU A 143 -9.22 2.65 39.98
CA GLU A 143 -7.90 3.01 40.51
C GLU A 143 -7.93 4.36 41.25
N ARG A 144 -8.61 5.37 40.70
CA ARG A 144 -8.82 6.67 41.35
C ARG A 144 -9.63 6.54 42.65
N SER A 145 -10.65 5.68 42.66
CA SER A 145 -11.44 5.41 43.88
C SER A 145 -10.64 4.66 44.96
N GLN A 146 -9.75 3.75 44.56
CA GLN A 146 -8.87 3.03 45.48
C GLN A 146 -7.80 3.97 46.05
N TYR A 147 -7.20 4.82 45.22
CA TYR A 147 -6.20 5.79 45.68
C TYR A 147 -6.79 6.83 46.64
N ASN A 148 -8.00 7.33 46.37
CA ASN A 148 -8.70 8.31 47.22
C ASN A 148 -9.20 7.73 48.56
N SER A 149 -9.31 6.41 48.68
CA SER A 149 -9.62 5.73 49.95
C SER A 149 -8.38 5.39 50.78
N GLN A 150 -7.18 5.40 50.18
CA GLN A 150 -5.92 5.06 50.84
C GLN A 150 -5.07 6.29 51.22
N PHE A 151 -5.30 7.46 50.60
CA PHE A 151 -4.65 8.73 50.96
C PHE A 151 -5.72 9.80 51.22
N GLY A 152 -5.88 10.16 52.49
CA GLY A 152 -6.83 11.18 52.92
C GLY A 152 -6.49 12.57 52.39
N ARG A 153 -7.48 13.17 51.72
CA ARG A 153 -7.79 14.60 51.56
C ARG A 153 -6.62 15.57 51.79
N ASN A 154 -5.97 15.95 50.69
CA ASN A 154 -5.39 17.28 50.56
C ASN A 154 -6.09 17.96 49.36
N GLU A 155 -6.83 19.02 49.64
CA GLU A 155 -7.47 19.88 48.66
C GLU A 155 -6.39 20.81 48.07
N GLU A 156 -5.96 20.53 46.84
CA GLU A 156 -5.48 21.58 45.93
C GLU A 156 -6.35 21.51 44.68
N GLU A 157 -7.04 22.62 44.44
CA GLU A 157 -7.86 22.89 43.26
C GLU A 157 -6.95 22.94 42.03
N ASP A 158 -6.94 21.89 41.23
CA ASP A 158 -6.55 21.96 39.82
C ASP A 158 -7.82 21.84 38.99
N GLU A 159 -8.26 23.00 38.49
CA GLU A 159 -9.36 23.15 37.54
C GLU A 159 -9.04 22.38 36.24
N ASP A 160 -10.02 21.59 35.84
CA ASP A 160 -10.11 20.87 34.58
C ASP A 160 -10.34 21.86 33.44
N ASP A 161 -9.30 22.16 32.65
CA ASP A 161 -9.48 22.81 31.35
C ASP A 161 -9.33 21.79 30.21
N SER A 162 -10.48 21.19 29.91
CA SER A 162 -10.75 20.63 28.60
C SER A 162 -11.03 21.79 27.62
N SER A 163 -10.04 22.10 26.79
CA SER A 163 -10.12 22.71 25.45
C SER A 163 -9.25 23.97 25.25
N ASP A 164 -7.96 23.78 24.93
CA ASP A 164 -7.27 24.62 23.94
C ASP A 164 -5.98 23.97 23.41
N GLU A 165 -6.07 23.31 22.24
CA GLU A 165 -4.92 23.04 21.37
C GLU A 165 -4.52 24.32 20.63
N ASP A 166 -4.10 25.36 21.36
CA ASP A 166 -3.33 26.46 20.78
C ASP A 166 -2.29 26.95 21.79
N MET A 167 -1.06 27.21 21.31
CA MET A 167 0.03 27.84 22.05
C MET A 167 0.87 26.99 23.05
N SER A 168 1.68 26.07 22.51
CA SER A 168 3.02 25.79 23.10
C SER A 168 4.12 25.68 22.04
N HIS A 169 4.31 26.76 21.27
CA HIS A 169 5.53 26.98 20.50
C HIS A 169 6.60 27.62 21.39
N ARG A 170 7.44 26.80 22.03
CA ARG A 170 8.75 27.24 22.54
C ARG A 170 9.86 26.50 21.82
N PRO A 171 10.81 27.19 21.15
CA PRO A 171 11.98 26.51 20.60
C PRO A 171 12.89 26.04 21.76
N ASN A 172 13.29 24.77 21.72
CA ASN A 172 14.25 24.20 22.66
C ASN A 172 15.62 24.90 22.56
N LEU A 173 15.92 25.78 23.50
CA LEU A 173 17.21 26.51 23.61
C LEU A 173 18.37 25.63 24.12
N SER A 174 18.07 24.46 24.68
CA SER A 174 19.07 23.53 25.25
C SER A 174 19.98 22.88 24.20
N GLY A 175 19.56 22.78 22.94
CA GLY A 175 20.37 22.19 21.86
C GLY A 175 21.39 23.15 21.23
N VAL A 176 21.27 24.46 21.44
CA VAL A 176 22.13 25.47 20.78
C VAL A 176 23.37 25.81 21.63
N MET A 177 23.29 25.70 22.96
CA MET A 177 24.43 26.02 23.84
C MET A 177 25.45 24.88 23.96
N GLN A 178 25.04 23.64 23.71
CA GLN A 178 25.92 22.48 23.85
C GLN A 178 26.92 22.33 22.69
N ASN A 179 26.69 23.04 21.57
CA ASN A 179 27.57 23.04 20.40
C ASN A 179 28.68 24.12 20.45
N ARG A 180 28.81 24.87 21.55
CA ARG A 180 29.83 25.93 21.74
C ARG A 180 30.93 25.59 22.74
N GLN A 181 30.89 24.42 23.39
CA GLN A 181 31.84 24.05 24.45
C GLN A 181 32.86 22.96 24.07
N SER A 182 32.92 22.51 22.81
CA SER A 182 33.87 21.45 22.39
C SER A 182 35.13 21.94 21.68
N SER A 183 35.59 23.18 21.92
CA SER A 183 36.82 23.70 21.31
C SER A 183 37.62 24.61 22.23
N LYS A 184 38.23 24.05 23.29
CA LYS A 184 39.38 24.67 23.98
C LYS A 184 40.08 23.67 24.91
N GLN A 185 40.97 22.88 24.34
CA GLN A 185 42.12 22.32 25.06
C GLN A 185 43.30 22.25 24.09
N ARG A 186 44.24 23.18 24.24
CA ARG A 186 45.66 23.03 23.88
C ARG A 186 46.48 24.15 24.54
N SER A 187 47.16 23.73 25.61
CA SER A 187 48.50 24.12 26.09
C SER A 187 48.94 25.58 26.01
N VAL A 188 49.17 26.18 27.20
CA VAL A 188 50.02 27.35 27.45
C VAL A 188 51.21 26.89 28.29
N ALA A 189 52.42 27.28 27.86
CA ALA A 189 53.65 27.55 28.62
C ALA A 189 54.73 27.85 27.56
N GLU A 190 55.61 28.83 27.62
CA GLU A 190 55.99 29.88 28.57
C GLU A 190 57.08 30.74 27.87
N VAL A 191 57.51 31.83 28.53
CA VAL A 191 58.71 32.68 28.30
C VAL A 191 58.50 33.92 27.40
N ASP A 192 58.34 35.14 27.95
CA ASP A 192 59.36 36.13 28.44
C ASP A 192 60.12 36.79 27.26
N THR A 193 60.33 38.10 27.07
CA THR A 193 60.54 39.27 27.95
C THR A 193 60.40 40.57 27.12
N ASN A 194 60.06 41.69 27.77
CA ASN A 194 60.47 43.10 27.51
C ASN A 194 60.16 43.77 26.15
N GLU A 195 59.85 45.05 25.99
CA GLU A 195 59.84 46.28 26.81
C GLU A 195 59.04 47.34 26.00
N GLU A 196 58.36 48.26 26.71
CA GLU A 196 58.17 49.69 26.36
C GLU A 196 57.38 50.03 25.05
N GLU A 197 56.45 50.99 24.98
CA GLU A 197 56.25 52.21 25.74
C GLU A 197 54.87 52.80 25.37
N GLN A 198 54.46 53.79 26.16
CA GLN A 198 53.17 54.45 26.21
C GLN A 198 52.86 55.41 25.03
N GLU A 199 51.55 55.64 24.91
CA GLU A 199 50.89 56.90 24.56
C GLU A 199 50.94 57.42 23.11
N ASP A 200 49.76 57.34 22.50
CA ASP A 200 49.28 58.29 21.51
C ASP A 200 49.33 59.73 22.06
N GLU A 201 49.82 60.67 21.24
CA GLU A 201 49.05 61.84 20.78
C GLU A 201 50.00 62.95 20.27
N ASN A 202 50.01 63.18 18.95
CA ASN A 202 49.54 64.45 18.35
C ASN A 202 49.88 64.54 16.85
N LYS A 203 48.81 64.57 16.05
CA LYS A 203 48.56 65.46 14.89
C LYS A 203 49.65 65.57 13.82
N ASP A 204 49.44 64.84 12.73
CA ASP A 204 49.46 65.44 11.39
C ASP A 204 48.47 64.71 10.48
N SER A 205 47.54 65.46 9.89
CA SER A 205 46.49 65.00 8.98
C SER A 205 47.06 64.65 7.60
N ILE A 206 47.88 63.61 7.53
CA ILE A 206 48.37 63.02 6.27
C ILE A 206 48.20 61.50 6.37
N TYR A 207 47.26 60.97 5.60
CA TYR A 207 46.99 59.53 5.56
C TYR A 207 48.22 58.77 5.03
N ARG A 208 48.84 57.97 5.90
CA ARG A 208 49.89 57.02 5.51
C ARG A 208 49.25 55.63 5.33
N PRO A 209 49.19 55.09 4.10
CA PRO A 209 48.65 53.75 3.89
C PRO A 209 49.55 52.71 4.59
N PRO A 210 48.96 51.65 5.16
CA PRO A 210 49.70 50.60 5.84
C PRO A 210 50.61 49.87 4.85
N LYS A 211 51.88 49.67 5.23
CA LYS A 211 52.83 48.88 4.45
C LYS A 211 52.49 47.39 4.64
N ILE A 212 51.69 46.83 3.73
CA ILE A 212 51.39 45.40 3.65
C ILE A 212 52.60 44.69 3.03
N SER A 213 53.35 43.91 3.82
CA SER A 213 54.23 42.87 3.25
C SER A 213 53.35 41.88 2.47
N ALA A 214 53.84 41.37 1.33
CA ALA A 214 53.11 40.40 0.51
C ALA A 214 52.81 39.12 1.30
N VAL A 215 51.70 39.12 2.03
CA VAL A 215 51.09 37.93 2.61
C VAL A 215 50.38 37.23 1.45
N LEU A 216 50.82 36.01 1.14
CA LEU A 216 50.13 35.15 0.17
C LEU A 216 48.63 35.12 0.51
N PRO A 217 47.72 35.21 -0.49
CA PRO A 217 46.29 35.06 -0.26
C PRO A 217 46.06 33.81 0.60
N PRO A 218 45.17 33.85 1.61
CA PRO A 218 44.93 32.72 2.48
C PRO A 218 44.70 31.50 1.58
N GLN A 219 45.70 30.62 1.54
CA GLN A 219 45.59 29.33 0.87
C GLN A 219 44.33 28.75 1.47
N ARG A 220 43.32 28.59 0.60
CA ARG A 220 41.93 28.30 0.93
C ARG A 220 41.91 27.41 2.16
N SER A 221 41.26 27.88 3.22
CA SER A 221 40.90 27.07 4.38
C SER A 221 40.66 25.63 3.93
N SER A 222 41.32 24.66 4.56
CA SER A 222 41.42 23.21 4.27
C SER A 222 40.08 22.45 4.04
N HIS A 223 38.97 23.13 3.77
CA HIS A 223 37.61 22.63 3.78
C HIS A 223 36.81 22.80 2.49
N PHE A 224 37.35 23.41 1.42
CA PHE A 224 36.66 23.47 0.13
C PHE A 224 37.47 22.76 -0.96
N GLU A 225 37.17 21.47 -1.13
CA GLU A 225 37.68 20.67 -2.25
C GLU A 225 36.69 20.74 -3.41
N ASP A 226 36.92 21.68 -4.34
CA ASP A 226 36.22 21.74 -5.63
C ASP A 226 36.79 20.70 -6.59
N LYS A 227 36.68 19.42 -6.20
CA LYS A 227 37.12 18.28 -6.99
C LYS A 227 35.89 17.58 -7.55
N PHE A 228 35.96 17.21 -8.83
CA PHE A 228 34.91 16.45 -9.47
C PHE A 228 34.79 15.04 -8.84
N ASN A 229 33.65 14.79 -8.18
CA ASN A 229 33.35 13.50 -7.57
C ASN A 229 32.48 12.64 -8.50
N ALA A 230 33.11 11.83 -9.36
CA ALA A 230 32.40 10.91 -10.26
C ALA A 230 31.40 9.98 -9.54
N GLN A 231 31.70 9.63 -8.28
CA GLN A 231 30.86 8.75 -7.47
C GLN A 231 29.52 9.40 -7.09
N GLU A 232 29.43 10.73 -7.01
CA GLU A 232 28.19 11.46 -6.75
C GLU A 232 27.29 11.51 -7.99
N HIS A 233 27.89 11.63 -9.17
CA HIS A 233 27.17 11.65 -10.46
C HIS A 233 26.82 10.27 -11.02
N LYS A 234 27.35 9.20 -10.43
CA LYS A 234 27.03 7.83 -10.83
C LYS A 234 25.59 7.46 -10.46
N ASP A 235 24.88 6.78 -11.35
CA ASP A 235 23.54 6.25 -11.05
C ASP A 235 23.60 5.21 -9.91
N ARG A 236 22.87 5.51 -8.82
CA ARG A 236 22.75 4.69 -7.61
C ARG A 236 21.38 4.02 -7.49
N SER A 237 20.56 4.04 -8.54
CA SER A 237 19.23 3.43 -8.59
C SER A 237 19.24 1.97 -8.10
N GLY A 238 20.26 1.19 -8.48
CA GLY A 238 20.41 -0.20 -8.07
C GLY A 238 20.62 -0.44 -6.56
N LYS A 239 20.99 0.58 -5.77
CA LYS A 239 21.22 0.45 -4.32
C LYS A 239 19.91 0.44 -3.53
N SER A 240 18.99 1.33 -3.87
CA SER A 240 17.66 1.45 -3.24
C SER A 240 16.59 0.58 -3.90
N ARG A 241 16.89 -0.02 -5.05
CA ARG A 241 16.00 -0.93 -5.77
C ARG A 241 15.76 -2.20 -4.92
N MET A 242 14.52 -2.37 -4.44
CA MET A 242 14.08 -3.53 -3.66
C MET A 242 13.01 -4.31 -4.42
N GLN A 243 13.21 -5.62 -4.60
CA GLN A 243 12.34 -6.46 -5.41
C GLN A 243 10.87 -6.43 -4.98
N ALA A 244 10.57 -6.57 -3.69
CA ALA A 244 9.19 -6.52 -3.18
C ALA A 244 8.47 -5.20 -3.48
N MET A 245 9.19 -4.07 -3.49
CA MET A 245 8.60 -2.78 -3.86
C MET A 245 8.36 -2.70 -5.37
N GLU A 246 9.26 -3.27 -6.18
CA GLU A 246 9.07 -3.29 -7.63
C GLU A 246 7.90 -4.15 -8.06
N GLU A 247 7.71 -5.29 -7.41
CA GLU A 247 6.57 -6.18 -7.63
C GLU A 247 5.25 -5.46 -7.32
N TYR A 248 5.18 -4.76 -6.17
CA TYR A 248 4.03 -3.92 -5.84
C TYR A 248 3.80 -2.80 -6.86
N ILE A 249 4.88 -2.17 -7.37
CA ILE A 249 4.77 -1.14 -8.41
C ILE A 249 4.25 -1.74 -9.72
N ARG A 250 4.70 -2.94 -10.11
CA ARG A 250 4.21 -3.63 -11.32
C ARG A 250 2.74 -3.96 -11.19
N GLU A 251 2.33 -4.54 -10.06
CA GLU A 251 0.92 -4.85 -9.76
C GLU A 251 0.04 -3.60 -9.72
N SER A 252 0.54 -2.50 -9.15
CA SER A 252 -0.17 -1.22 -9.09
C SER A 252 -0.17 -0.48 -10.43
N SER A 253 0.71 -0.85 -11.36
CA SER A 253 0.80 -0.22 -12.67
C SER A 253 -0.16 -0.89 -13.64
N GLU A 254 -0.92 -0.07 -14.38
CA GLU A 254 -1.84 -0.56 -15.42
C GLU A 254 -1.11 -0.93 -16.72
N LYS A 255 0.22 -0.87 -16.73
CA LYS A 255 1.03 -1.15 -17.91
C LYS A 255 1.21 -2.66 -18.05
N PRO A 256 1.08 -3.23 -19.27
CA PRO A 256 1.38 -4.63 -19.47
C PRO A 256 2.88 -4.88 -19.27
N ASP A 257 3.19 -5.97 -18.56
CA ASP A 257 4.55 -6.47 -18.43
C ASP A 257 4.91 -7.36 -19.64
N TRP A 258 6.16 -7.27 -20.09
CA TRP A 258 6.68 -8.06 -21.19
C TRP A 258 7.18 -9.42 -20.69
N GLU A 259 6.26 -10.37 -20.59
CA GLU A 259 6.59 -11.75 -20.26
C GLU A 259 7.12 -12.49 -21.49
N ALA A 260 8.12 -13.36 -21.29
CA ALA A 260 8.64 -14.19 -22.36
C ALA A 260 7.75 -15.40 -22.61
N SER A 261 7.84 -15.98 -23.80
CA SER A 261 7.12 -17.22 -24.13
C SER A 261 7.48 -18.35 -23.16
N ILE A 262 6.50 -19.19 -22.85
CA ILE A 262 6.71 -20.38 -22.02
C ILE A 262 7.78 -21.25 -22.70
N GLY A 263 8.76 -21.69 -21.92
CA GLY A 263 9.88 -22.54 -22.39
C GLY A 263 11.17 -21.78 -22.72
N THR A 264 11.13 -20.50 -23.08
CA THR A 264 12.38 -19.73 -23.37
C THR A 264 13.18 -19.41 -22.11
N ASN A 265 12.50 -19.38 -20.96
CA ASN A 265 13.09 -19.03 -19.67
C ASN A 265 13.71 -20.23 -18.96
N ILE A 266 13.61 -21.45 -19.50
CA ILE A 266 14.15 -22.65 -18.84
C ILE A 266 15.64 -22.76 -19.15
N VAL A 267 16.47 -22.85 -18.10
CA VAL A 267 17.93 -22.95 -18.25
C VAL A 267 18.36 -24.41 -18.25
N ASN A 268 19.26 -24.77 -19.17
CA ASN A 268 19.91 -26.08 -19.22
C ASN A 268 18.93 -27.25 -19.13
N HIS A 269 17.87 -27.24 -19.95
CA HIS A 269 16.85 -28.29 -20.00
C HIS A 269 16.22 -28.60 -18.62
N GLY A 270 16.12 -27.59 -17.75
CA GLY A 270 15.52 -27.69 -16.42
C GLY A 270 16.53 -27.77 -15.28
N LYS A 271 17.81 -28.08 -15.55
CA LYS A 271 18.83 -28.17 -14.49
C LYS A 271 19.06 -26.85 -13.77
N GLY A 272 18.98 -25.72 -14.48
CA GLY A 272 19.17 -24.39 -13.90
C GLY A 272 17.88 -23.74 -13.38
N GLY A 273 16.75 -24.46 -13.44
CA GLY A 273 15.43 -23.89 -13.15
C GLY A 273 14.95 -22.91 -14.22
N ILE A 274 13.98 -22.08 -13.84
CA ILE A 274 13.42 -21.01 -14.66
C ILE A 274 14.15 -19.71 -14.31
N LYS A 275 14.53 -18.90 -15.32
CA LYS A 275 15.18 -17.60 -15.11
C LYS A 275 14.27 -16.65 -14.33
N SER A 276 14.81 -15.99 -13.32
CA SER A 276 14.15 -14.87 -12.64
C SER A 276 14.02 -13.65 -13.56
N LEU A 277 13.00 -12.81 -13.32
CA LEU A 277 12.81 -11.51 -14.01
C LEU A 277 14.09 -10.65 -14.03
N ARG A 278 14.89 -10.69 -12.96
CA ARG A 278 16.15 -9.94 -12.89
C ARG A 278 17.24 -10.54 -13.78
N ASP A 279 17.22 -11.86 -13.96
CA ASP A 279 18.17 -12.56 -14.81
C ASP A 279 17.81 -12.41 -16.28
N THR A 280 16.51 -12.43 -16.63
CA THR A 280 16.04 -12.11 -17.99
C THR A 280 16.34 -10.64 -18.36
N GLU A 281 16.09 -9.68 -17.46
CA GLU A 281 16.48 -8.27 -17.66
C GLU A 281 18.00 -8.11 -17.89
N ARG A 282 18.84 -8.91 -17.23
CA ARG A 282 20.29 -8.87 -17.41
C ARG A 282 20.69 -9.47 -18.76
N GLU A 283 20.11 -10.59 -19.14
CA GLU A 283 20.36 -11.25 -20.41
C GLU A 283 19.95 -10.35 -21.58
N ASN A 284 18.78 -9.71 -21.51
CA ASN A 284 18.33 -8.74 -22.51
C ASN A 284 19.31 -7.57 -22.65
N LYS A 285 19.88 -7.07 -21.54
CA LYS A 285 20.92 -6.02 -21.58
C LYS A 285 22.22 -6.49 -22.21
N VAL A 286 22.60 -7.77 -22.00
CA VAL A 286 23.77 -8.35 -22.66
C VAL A 286 23.50 -8.50 -24.15
N ALA A 287 22.34 -9.04 -24.54
CA ALA A 287 21.95 -9.17 -25.94
C ALA A 287 21.93 -7.81 -26.65
N GLN A 288 21.32 -6.79 -26.06
CA GLN A 288 21.34 -5.40 -26.58
C GLN A 288 22.77 -4.90 -26.77
N TYR A 289 23.66 -5.10 -25.78
CA TYR A 289 25.06 -4.70 -25.91
C TYR A 289 25.80 -5.45 -27.02
N GLU A 290 25.55 -6.76 -27.17
CA GLU A 290 26.16 -7.59 -28.21
C GLU A 290 25.66 -7.21 -29.61
N GLU A 291 24.38 -6.85 -29.74
CA GLU A 291 23.75 -6.39 -30.99
C GLU A 291 24.21 -4.97 -31.36
N GLU A 292 24.35 -4.06 -30.39
CA GLU A 292 24.81 -2.69 -30.62
C GLU A 292 26.30 -2.63 -31.00
N ASN A 293 27.13 -3.46 -30.37
CA ASN A 293 28.58 -3.45 -30.58
C ASN A 293 29.06 -4.56 -31.52
N PHE A 294 28.19 -5.47 -31.95
CA PHE A 294 28.51 -6.64 -32.79
C PHE A 294 29.66 -7.50 -32.25
N THR A 295 29.84 -7.53 -30.92
CA THR A 295 30.89 -8.31 -30.24
C THR A 295 30.28 -9.17 -29.13
N ARG A 296 30.63 -10.46 -29.08
CA ARG A 296 30.20 -11.35 -28.00
C ARG A 296 30.96 -11.11 -26.72
N LEU A 297 30.27 -11.22 -25.59
CA LEU A 297 30.90 -11.14 -24.28
C LEU A 297 31.52 -12.50 -23.91
N ASN A 298 32.81 -12.49 -23.58
CA ASN A 298 33.53 -13.69 -23.19
C ASN A 298 33.18 -14.11 -21.75
N VAL A 299 32.04 -14.79 -21.58
CA VAL A 299 31.61 -15.30 -20.27
C VAL A 299 32.57 -16.40 -19.80
N GLY A 300 33.22 -16.17 -18.66
CA GLY A 300 34.02 -17.21 -17.99
C GLY A 300 35.50 -17.28 -18.39
N THR A 301 36.07 -16.28 -19.06
CA THR A 301 37.54 -16.19 -19.20
C THR A 301 38.19 -15.63 -17.94
N SER A 302 37.55 -14.66 -17.30
CA SER A 302 38.00 -14.07 -16.04
C SER A 302 37.74 -14.99 -14.84
N LYS A 303 38.73 -15.10 -13.95
CA LYS A 303 38.58 -15.81 -12.66
C LYS A 303 37.45 -15.22 -11.82
N ILE A 304 37.23 -13.91 -11.93
CA ILE A 304 36.18 -13.19 -11.20
C ILE A 304 34.80 -13.59 -11.72
N ASP A 305 34.63 -13.67 -13.04
CA ASP A 305 33.37 -14.05 -13.66
C ASP A 305 33.00 -15.50 -13.37
N LYS A 306 33.98 -16.42 -13.42
CA LYS A 306 33.77 -17.82 -13.01
C LYS A 306 33.28 -17.91 -11.57
N ARG A 307 33.87 -17.14 -10.65
CA ARG A 307 33.43 -17.10 -9.24
C ARG A 307 32.01 -16.56 -9.12
N ARG A 308 31.73 -15.43 -9.77
CA ARG A 308 30.42 -14.76 -9.73
C ARG A 308 29.31 -15.62 -10.33
N GLN A 309 29.61 -16.36 -11.40
CA GLN A 309 28.67 -17.29 -12.03
C GLN A 309 28.36 -18.47 -11.11
N LYS A 310 29.39 -19.13 -10.56
CA LYS A 310 29.19 -20.24 -9.59
C LYS A 310 28.44 -19.81 -8.34
N GLU A 311 28.73 -18.61 -7.83
CA GLU A 311 28.00 -18.04 -6.70
C GLU A 311 26.54 -17.79 -7.05
N ARG A 312 26.26 -17.22 -8.22
CA ARG A 312 24.88 -17.01 -8.70
C ARG A 312 24.13 -18.32 -8.88
N GLU A 313 24.74 -19.32 -9.51
CA GLU A 313 24.11 -20.64 -9.71
C GLU A 313 23.76 -21.30 -8.37
N ARG A 314 24.66 -21.24 -7.38
CA ARG A 314 24.37 -21.76 -6.03
C ARG A 314 23.25 -20.99 -5.34
N MET A 315 23.27 -19.65 -5.41
CA MET A 315 22.20 -18.83 -4.82
C MET A 315 20.86 -19.06 -5.51
N ALA A 316 20.86 -19.27 -6.83
CA ALA A 316 19.67 -19.62 -7.59
C ALA A 316 19.13 -20.98 -7.12
N HIS A 317 19.97 -22.01 -6.97
CA HIS A 317 19.53 -23.31 -6.46
C HIS A 317 18.93 -23.27 -5.05
N VAL A 318 19.41 -22.38 -4.18
CA VAL A 318 18.93 -22.29 -2.79
C VAL A 318 17.67 -21.44 -2.67
N ASN A 319 17.59 -20.34 -3.43
CA ASN A 319 16.58 -19.31 -3.22
C ASN A 319 15.53 -19.21 -4.34
N MET A 320 15.81 -19.72 -5.53
CA MET A 320 14.94 -19.60 -6.69
C MET A 320 14.07 -20.85 -6.81
N ILE A 321 12.76 -20.65 -6.73
CA ILE A 321 11.77 -21.73 -6.81
C ILE A 321 10.75 -21.32 -7.86
N GLY A 322 10.58 -22.14 -8.90
CA GLY A 322 9.60 -21.88 -9.95
C GLY A 322 9.86 -20.63 -10.82
N GLY A 323 11.06 -20.05 -10.77
CA GLY A 323 11.39 -18.80 -11.47
C GLY A 323 11.20 -17.53 -10.63
N GLU A 324 10.67 -17.68 -9.42
CA GLU A 324 10.56 -16.62 -8.43
C GLU A 324 11.71 -16.70 -7.42
N ASP A 325 12.19 -15.55 -6.94
CA ASP A 325 13.29 -15.45 -5.98
C ASP A 325 12.76 -15.19 -4.57
N PHE A 326 12.91 -16.18 -3.68
CA PHE A 326 12.48 -16.12 -2.29
C PHE A 326 13.57 -15.62 -1.34
N SER A 327 14.77 -15.28 -1.83
CA SER A 327 15.87 -14.76 -1.01
C SER A 327 15.53 -13.47 -0.28
N ILE A 328 14.56 -12.70 -0.81
CA ILE A 328 14.09 -11.43 -0.26
C ILE A 328 13.65 -11.60 1.19
N PHE A 329 12.96 -12.71 1.49
CA PHE A 329 12.39 -12.97 2.81
C PHE A 329 13.44 -13.35 3.86
N ASN A 330 14.59 -13.89 3.44
CA ASN A 330 15.71 -14.18 4.33
C ASN A 330 16.69 -12.98 4.49
N SER A 331 16.43 -11.86 3.79
CA SER A 331 17.28 -10.69 3.86
C SER A 331 17.02 -9.89 5.14
N LYS A 332 18.10 -9.50 5.84
CA LYS A 332 18.03 -8.55 6.97
C LYS A 332 17.83 -7.09 6.52
N ARG A 333 17.79 -6.82 5.21
CA ARG A 333 17.60 -5.47 4.66
C ARG A 333 16.19 -4.99 4.96
N LYS A 334 16.07 -3.91 5.73
CA LYS A 334 14.77 -3.35 6.10
C LYS A 334 14.21 -2.52 4.95
N LEU A 335 12.94 -2.77 4.58
CA LEU A 335 12.22 -2.00 3.55
C LEU A 335 12.25 -0.49 3.81
N GLN A 336 12.06 -0.12 5.08
CA GLN A 336 12.08 1.27 5.52
C GLN A 336 13.38 2.02 5.18
N ASP A 337 14.52 1.36 5.03
CA ASP A 337 15.77 2.08 4.70
C ASP A 337 15.70 2.65 3.27
N SER A 338 15.11 1.89 2.33
CA SER A 338 14.92 2.34 0.95
C SER A 338 13.66 3.19 0.78
N THR A 339 12.62 2.95 1.58
CA THR A 339 11.32 3.65 1.47
C THR A 339 11.15 4.80 2.46
N SER A 340 12.07 5.01 3.39
CA SER A 340 11.93 6.06 4.40
C SER A 340 11.88 7.44 3.75
N ARG A 341 10.66 7.99 3.77
CA ARG A 341 10.30 9.42 3.67
C ARG A 341 11.32 10.25 2.92
N LYS A 342 11.47 10.02 1.60
CA LYS A 342 12.24 10.85 0.65
C LYS A 342 13.34 11.64 1.37
N SER A 343 14.36 10.98 1.92
CA SER A 343 15.29 11.62 2.90
C SER A 343 15.74 13.03 2.52
N ASN A 344 16.08 13.24 1.24
CA ASN A 344 16.51 14.55 0.71
C ASN A 344 15.38 15.60 0.55
N LYS A 345 14.12 15.17 0.47
CA LYS A 345 12.91 16.01 0.39
C LYS A 345 12.04 15.87 1.65
N LYS A 346 12.64 15.44 2.77
CA LYS A 346 11.91 15.28 4.02
C LYS A 346 11.49 16.67 4.51
N PRO A 347 10.20 16.92 4.75
CA PRO A 347 9.78 18.22 5.24
C PRO A 347 10.23 18.39 6.69
N HIS A 348 11.22 19.25 6.89
CA HIS A 348 11.74 19.59 8.21
C HIS A 348 10.85 20.63 8.89
N ASN A 349 10.29 21.56 8.13
CA ASN A 349 9.42 22.61 8.64
C ASN A 349 7.93 22.26 8.50
N ALA A 350 7.08 22.82 9.36
CA ALA A 350 5.62 22.72 9.27
C ALA A 350 5.10 23.29 7.95
N TRP A 351 5.71 24.38 7.47
CA TRP A 351 5.38 24.96 6.16
C TRP A 351 5.67 24.01 4.99
N ASP A 352 6.79 23.27 5.02
CA ASP A 352 7.09 22.25 4.00
C ASP A 352 6.07 21.10 4.01
N ARG A 353 5.57 20.74 5.21
CA ARG A 353 4.50 19.73 5.34
C ARG A 353 3.19 20.25 4.77
N ALA A 354 2.83 21.50 5.07
CA ALA A 354 1.65 22.15 4.52
C ALA A 354 1.73 22.23 2.98
N LYS A 355 2.88 22.63 2.43
CA LYS A 355 3.13 22.69 0.99
C LYS A 355 3.06 21.33 0.30
N ASN A 356 3.45 20.25 0.98
CA ASN A 356 3.31 18.89 0.43
C ASN A 356 1.87 18.34 0.51
N ARG A 357 1.01 18.95 1.34
CA ARG A 357 -0.39 18.54 1.51
C ARG A 357 -1.31 19.27 0.53
N LEU A 358 -1.00 20.53 0.24
CA LEU A 358 -1.55 21.31 -0.86
C LEU A 358 -1.10 20.68 -2.19
#